data_AF-A0A7V9IKR9-F1
#
_entry.id   AF-A0A7V9IKR9-F1
#
_cell.length_a   1.000
_cell.length_b   1.000
_cell.length_c   1.000
_cell.angle_alpha   90.00
_cell.angle_beta   90.00
_cell.angle_gamma   90.00
#
_symmetry.space_group_name_H-M   'P 1'
#
loop_
_entity.id
_entity.type
_entity.pdbx_description
1 polymer ?
#
loop_
_entity_poly.entity_id
_entity_poly.type
_entity_poly.pdbx_seq_one_letter_code
_entity_poly.pdbx_strand_id
1 'polypeptide(L)'
;MVAQPELSTEEARALNIVESVSTFASTYDNPEVGQNIRVVAETVDGAVIRPGQTYSLNTETGERTGDKGYLVATAPGDAGPGLGEGISPFATAMFNAVFFAGLEQVEHTAHPVYDESYPAGRDATVRYDTTDLVWRNDSANGVYIQTEWSPAEVTVTFWSTLLFQIEAVSGSQSNLRQPASETRSGADCQTSSGSTGFDISMTRVFIQAGGGRVLRQEAFSTSYDPAPRILCQGVVAPPPVDEPPPVEPPVTISPPSSPSDPGPTLTTVPSPPATTASPTTTAPTTTTAPTTTSVPTTTTSTTTTTTTTTTTAPTTTTAPTTTVATSAEPTAELPTPPSAPADAAPYHSGGALPS
;
A
#
# COMPACT_ATOMS: atom_id res chain seq x y z
N MET A 1 42.51 -4.43 16.25
CA MET A 1 42.04 -3.05 16.01
C MET A 1 40.54 -3.04 16.27
N VAL A 2 40.04 -2.05 17.01
CA VAL A 2 38.59 -1.84 17.16
C VAL A 2 38.12 -1.14 15.90
N ALA A 3 37.17 -1.74 15.17
CA ALA A 3 36.53 -1.08 14.04
C ALA A 3 35.84 0.19 14.56
N GLN A 4 36.10 1.33 13.93
CA GLN A 4 35.38 2.56 14.26
C GLN A 4 33.95 2.44 13.75
N PRO A 5 32.95 2.92 14.52
CA PRO A 5 31.57 2.91 14.07
C PRO A 5 31.42 3.79 12.83
N GLU A 6 30.58 3.37 11.87
CA GLU A 6 30.32 4.12 10.64
C GLU A 6 29.61 5.46 10.89
N LEU A 7 28.99 5.60 12.07
CA LEU A 7 28.36 6.83 12.55
C LEU A 7 28.91 7.17 13.94
N SER A 8 29.47 8.37 14.10
CA SER A 8 29.92 8.82 15.42
C SER A 8 28.73 9.14 16.34
N THR A 9 28.95 9.11 17.66
CA THR A 9 27.91 9.50 18.63
C THR A 9 27.44 10.94 18.44
N GLU A 10 28.33 11.84 18.00
CA GLU A 10 28.00 13.23 17.73
C GLU A 10 27.06 13.35 16.53
N GLU A 11 27.39 12.68 15.42
CA GLU A 11 26.53 12.64 14.23
C GLU A 11 25.18 11.99 14.53
N ALA A 12 25.15 10.89 15.27
CA ALA A 12 23.91 10.21 15.65
C ALA A 12 22.97 11.13 16.46
N ARG A 13 23.51 11.94 17.37
CA ARG A 13 22.73 12.92 18.11
C ARG A 13 22.23 14.06 17.23
N ALA A 14 23.03 14.49 16.26
CA ALA A 14 22.66 15.55 15.34
C ALA A 14 21.47 15.19 14.43
N LEU A 15 21.17 13.90 14.27
CA LEU A 15 20.02 13.42 13.49
C LEU A 15 18.67 13.61 14.19
N ASN A 16 18.61 13.91 15.50
CA ASN A 16 17.36 14.11 16.24
C ASN A 16 16.32 12.99 16.04
N ILE A 17 16.75 11.73 16.09
CA ILE A 17 15.88 10.57 16.01
C ILE A 17 15.46 10.21 17.45
N VAL A 18 14.21 10.49 17.82
CA VAL A 18 13.78 10.50 19.24
C VAL A 18 12.52 9.67 19.52
N GLU A 19 11.68 9.42 18.51
CA GLU A 19 10.41 8.69 18.66
C GLU A 19 10.01 7.98 17.36
N SER A 20 9.08 7.04 17.43
CA SER A 20 8.46 6.46 16.24
C SER A 20 7.46 7.46 15.66
N VAL A 21 7.57 7.74 14.36
CA VAL A 21 6.72 8.72 13.67
C VAL A 21 5.69 8.07 12.74
N SER A 22 5.92 6.82 12.34
CA SER A 22 4.96 6.01 11.60
C SER A 22 5.29 4.53 11.71
N THR A 23 4.27 3.70 11.60
CA THR A 23 4.40 2.25 11.48
C THR A 23 3.32 1.71 10.55
N PHE A 24 3.65 0.71 9.74
CA PHE A 24 2.69 0.03 8.90
C PHE A 24 3.07 -1.44 8.72
N ALA A 25 2.06 -2.31 8.77
CA ALA A 25 2.21 -3.74 8.56
C ALA A 25 1.53 -4.18 7.27
N SER A 26 2.09 -5.19 6.61
CA SER A 26 1.49 -5.83 5.45
C SER A 26 1.64 -7.34 5.57
N THR A 27 0.58 -8.06 5.20
CA THR A 27 0.50 -9.51 5.35
C THR A 27 0.74 -10.22 4.02
N TYR A 28 1.07 -11.50 4.12
CA TYR A 28 1.28 -12.40 2.99
C TYR A 28 1.11 -13.85 3.46
N ASP A 29 0.81 -14.76 2.53
CA ASP A 29 0.46 -16.15 2.86
C ASP A 29 1.23 -17.19 2.04
N ASN A 30 2.25 -16.76 1.28
CA ASN A 30 3.14 -17.64 0.53
C ASN A 30 4.54 -17.75 1.19
N PRO A 31 5.06 -18.97 1.47
CA PRO A 31 6.36 -19.14 2.10
C PRO A 31 7.55 -18.62 1.29
N GLU A 32 7.56 -18.79 -0.03
CA GLU A 32 8.62 -18.27 -0.91
C GLU A 32 8.64 -16.73 -0.91
N VAL A 33 7.46 -16.11 -0.93
CA VAL A 33 7.26 -14.66 -0.74
C VAL A 33 7.79 -14.23 0.62
N GLY A 34 7.45 -14.95 1.69
CA GLY A 34 7.93 -14.64 3.04
C GLY A 34 9.46 -14.70 3.14
N GLN A 35 10.10 -15.66 2.46
CA GLN A 35 11.56 -15.72 2.38
C GLN A 35 12.15 -14.54 1.59
N ASN A 36 11.54 -14.12 0.48
CA ASN A 36 11.97 -12.94 -0.28
C ASN A 36 11.83 -11.65 0.54
N ILE A 37 10.71 -11.49 1.24
CA ILE A 37 10.45 -10.34 2.11
C ILE A 37 11.43 -10.29 3.27
N ARG A 38 11.76 -11.44 3.87
CA ARG A 38 12.80 -11.54 4.90
C ARG A 38 14.13 -10.96 4.42
N VAL A 39 14.59 -11.37 3.23
CA VAL A 39 15.87 -10.88 2.67
C VAL A 39 15.85 -9.36 2.51
N VAL A 40 14.75 -8.81 2.00
CA VAL A 40 14.58 -7.36 1.86
C VAL A 40 14.54 -6.67 3.23
N ALA A 41 13.76 -7.18 4.18
CA ALA A 41 13.63 -6.64 5.52
C ALA A 41 14.98 -6.60 6.24
N GLU A 42 15.73 -7.70 6.23
CA GLU A 42 17.07 -7.79 6.82
C GLU A 42 18.09 -6.86 6.14
N THR A 43 17.93 -6.56 4.84
CA THR A 43 18.80 -5.63 4.12
C THR A 43 18.50 -4.17 4.49
N VAL A 44 17.23 -3.84 4.69
CA VAL A 44 16.77 -2.47 4.95
C VAL A 44 16.79 -2.10 6.43
N ASP A 45 16.70 -3.09 7.32
CA ASP A 45 16.71 -2.85 8.76
C ASP A 45 18.00 -2.13 9.20
N GLY A 46 17.83 -1.04 9.93
CA GLY A 46 18.94 -0.23 10.40
C GLY A 46 19.34 0.93 9.48
N ALA A 47 18.71 1.06 8.31
CA ALA A 47 19.01 2.15 7.38
C ALA A 47 18.73 3.53 8.01
N VAL A 48 19.69 4.44 7.87
CA VAL A 48 19.60 5.83 8.35
C VAL A 48 19.62 6.79 7.17
N ILE A 49 18.50 7.48 6.96
CA ILE A 49 18.32 8.42 5.86
C ILE A 49 18.51 9.84 6.38
N ARG A 50 19.59 10.49 5.93
CA ARG A 50 19.98 11.84 6.38
C ARG A 50 19.01 12.91 5.85
N PRO A 51 18.94 14.09 6.49
CA PRO A 51 18.23 15.24 5.96
C PRO A 51 18.61 15.53 4.50
N GLY A 52 17.62 15.70 3.63
CA GLY A 52 17.77 15.94 2.19
C GLY A 52 18.11 14.71 1.34
N GLN A 53 18.35 13.54 1.93
CA GLN A 53 18.72 12.34 1.19
C GLN A 53 17.50 11.71 0.51
N THR A 54 17.68 11.30 -0.74
CA THR A 54 16.74 10.44 -1.48
C THR A 54 17.11 8.98 -1.25
N TYR A 55 16.09 8.16 -0.99
CA TYR A 55 16.20 6.71 -0.81
C TYR A 55 15.48 6.00 -1.95
N SER A 56 16.09 4.92 -2.45
CA SER A 56 15.56 4.04 -3.49
C SER A 56 15.60 2.61 -2.97
N LEU A 57 14.46 1.92 -2.96
CA LEU A 57 14.39 0.54 -2.48
C LEU A 57 15.21 -0.40 -3.37
N ASN A 58 15.17 -0.21 -4.70
CA ASN A 58 15.98 -0.99 -5.63
C ASN A 58 17.48 -0.73 -5.47
N THR A 59 17.89 0.50 -5.15
CA THR A 59 19.30 0.82 -4.89
C THR A 59 19.80 0.13 -3.62
N GLU A 60 19.00 0.15 -2.55
CA GLU A 60 19.35 -0.49 -1.28
C GLU A 60 19.45 -2.02 -1.41
N THR A 61 18.48 -2.65 -2.06
CA THR A 61 18.39 -4.12 -2.16
C THR A 61 19.20 -4.72 -3.30
N GLY A 62 19.42 -3.94 -4.36
CA GLY A 62 20.06 -4.36 -5.60
C GLY A 62 19.30 -5.46 -6.35
N GLU A 63 19.99 -6.13 -7.27
CA GLU A 63 19.42 -7.24 -8.05
C GLU A 63 18.99 -8.40 -7.13
N ARG A 64 17.81 -8.97 -7.37
CA ARG A 64 17.30 -10.13 -6.62
C ARG A 64 17.84 -11.42 -7.23
N THR A 65 18.85 -12.00 -6.58
CA THR A 65 19.52 -13.23 -7.05
C THR A 65 19.40 -14.37 -6.04
N GLY A 66 19.50 -15.62 -6.51
CA GLY A 66 19.46 -16.79 -5.64
C GLY A 66 20.58 -16.80 -4.58
N ASP A 67 21.76 -16.28 -4.93
CA ASP A 67 22.91 -16.19 -4.01
C ASP A 67 22.69 -15.22 -2.85
N LYS A 68 21.78 -14.24 -3.01
CA LYS A 68 21.31 -13.35 -1.93
C LYS A 68 20.19 -13.98 -1.09
N GLY A 69 19.76 -15.19 -1.42
CA GLY A 69 18.72 -15.92 -0.69
C GLY A 69 17.29 -15.69 -1.21
N TYR A 70 17.13 -15.08 -2.39
CA TYR A 70 15.82 -14.96 -3.03
C TYR A 70 15.38 -16.29 -3.65
N LEU A 71 14.11 -16.61 -3.49
CA LEU A 71 13.42 -17.74 -4.08
C LEU A 71 12.55 -17.32 -5.25
N VAL A 72 12.21 -18.29 -6.08
CA VAL A 72 11.22 -18.13 -7.15
C VAL A 72 9.84 -18.12 -6.50
N ALA A 73 9.09 -17.04 -6.72
CA ALA A 73 7.73 -16.87 -6.23
C ALA A 73 6.85 -16.32 -7.35
N THR A 74 5.54 -16.51 -7.25
CA THR A 74 4.57 -15.86 -8.14
C THR A 74 4.03 -14.64 -7.41
N ALA A 75 4.28 -13.44 -7.93
CA ALA A 75 3.64 -12.25 -7.39
C ALA A 75 2.14 -12.26 -7.73
N PRO A 76 1.27 -11.77 -6.82
CA PRO A 76 -0.15 -11.57 -7.15
C PRO A 76 -0.31 -10.72 -8.41
N GLY A 77 -1.04 -11.24 -9.40
CA GLY A 77 -1.31 -10.54 -10.66
C GLY A 77 -0.26 -10.69 -11.77
N ASP A 78 0.89 -11.33 -11.50
CA ASP A 78 1.92 -11.57 -12.52
C ASP A 78 1.63 -12.81 -13.38
N ALA A 79 2.15 -12.80 -14.61
CA ALA A 79 1.93 -13.83 -15.62
C ALA A 79 2.66 -15.16 -15.34
N GLY A 80 3.41 -15.27 -14.24
CA GLY A 80 4.12 -16.48 -13.86
C GLY A 80 5.11 -16.27 -12.72
N PRO A 81 5.74 -17.36 -12.27
CA PRO A 81 6.76 -17.31 -11.23
C PRO A 81 8.04 -16.62 -11.72
N GLY A 82 8.65 -15.81 -10.86
CA GLY A 82 9.91 -15.13 -11.11
C GLY A 82 10.81 -15.12 -9.87
N LEU A 83 12.12 -15.00 -10.09
CA LEU A 83 13.10 -14.97 -9.01
C LEU A 83 13.01 -13.64 -8.25
N GLY A 84 12.83 -13.71 -6.93
CA GLY A 84 12.75 -12.52 -6.07
C GLY A 84 11.47 -11.71 -6.21
N GLU A 85 10.47 -12.24 -6.93
CA GLU A 85 9.14 -11.65 -7.05
C GLU A 85 8.37 -11.74 -5.72
N GLY A 86 7.27 -10.99 -5.63
CA GLY A 86 6.33 -11.05 -4.52
C GLY A 86 6.69 -10.19 -3.30
N ILE A 87 7.66 -9.28 -3.42
CA ILE A 87 8.05 -8.37 -2.33
C ILE A 87 7.17 -7.10 -2.24
N SER A 88 6.11 -6.99 -3.04
CA SER A 88 5.15 -5.87 -2.97
C SER A 88 4.54 -5.62 -1.58
N PRO A 89 4.30 -6.62 -0.70
CA PRO A 89 3.88 -6.34 0.67
C PRO A 89 4.90 -5.47 1.43
N PHE A 90 6.21 -5.73 1.25
CA PHE A 90 7.25 -4.88 1.84
C PHE A 90 7.23 -3.47 1.25
N ALA A 91 7.13 -3.35 -0.08
CA ALA A 91 7.07 -2.04 -0.74
C ALA A 91 5.85 -1.24 -0.29
N THR A 92 4.69 -1.89 -0.12
CA THR A 92 3.47 -1.27 0.37
C THR A 92 3.59 -0.83 1.85
N ALA A 93 4.23 -1.64 2.70
CA ALA A 93 4.50 -1.26 4.07
C ALA A 93 5.44 -0.04 4.16
N MET A 94 6.52 -0.05 3.39
CA MET A 94 7.44 1.09 3.27
C MET A 94 6.74 2.35 2.76
N PHE A 95 5.94 2.23 1.69
CA PHE A 95 5.18 3.35 1.12
C PHE A 95 4.26 4.00 2.16
N ASN A 96 3.53 3.19 2.93
CA ASN A 96 2.62 3.71 3.96
C ASN A 96 3.39 4.29 5.17
N ALA A 97 4.53 3.72 5.55
CA ALA A 97 5.40 4.33 6.56
C ALA A 97 5.87 5.73 6.10
N VAL A 98 6.38 5.86 4.86
CA VAL A 98 6.73 7.16 4.27
C VAL A 98 5.54 8.12 4.23
N PHE A 99 4.35 7.61 3.84
CA PHE A 99 3.10 8.37 3.79
C PHE A 99 2.77 8.97 5.16
N PHE A 100 2.76 8.17 6.22
CA PHE A 100 2.36 8.61 7.56
C PHE A 100 3.46 9.37 8.31
N ALA A 101 4.74 9.15 7.96
CA ALA A 101 5.85 9.98 8.45
C ALA A 101 5.83 11.41 7.89
N GLY A 102 4.97 11.69 6.90
CA GLY A 102 4.86 13.02 6.30
C GLY A 102 6.02 13.37 5.37
N LEU A 103 6.75 12.36 4.88
CA LEU A 103 7.89 12.53 3.97
C LEU A 103 7.43 12.63 2.51
N GLU A 104 8.30 13.13 1.66
CA GLU A 104 8.07 13.27 0.22
C GLU A 104 8.15 11.93 -0.51
N GLN A 105 7.08 11.60 -1.25
CA GLN A 105 7.02 10.46 -2.15
C GLN A 105 7.48 10.89 -3.54
N VAL A 106 8.64 10.42 -3.97
CA VAL A 106 9.28 10.83 -5.24
C VAL A 106 8.77 9.98 -6.39
N GLU A 107 8.74 8.66 -6.20
CA GLU A 107 8.29 7.69 -7.19
C GLU A 107 7.62 6.51 -6.48
N HIS A 108 6.44 6.14 -6.94
CA HIS A 108 5.77 4.89 -6.57
C HIS A 108 4.83 4.48 -7.71
N THR A 109 4.59 3.18 -7.82
CA THR A 109 3.63 2.62 -8.78
C THR A 109 2.70 1.67 -8.04
N ALA A 110 1.40 1.93 -8.07
CA ALA A 110 0.40 1.01 -7.54
C ALA A 110 0.30 -0.27 -8.38
N HIS A 111 -0.31 -1.32 -7.84
CA HIS A 111 -0.67 -2.50 -8.63
C HIS A 111 -1.65 -2.09 -9.74
N PRO A 112 -1.57 -2.71 -10.93
CA PRO A 112 -2.53 -2.44 -11.99
C PRO A 112 -3.93 -2.90 -11.61
N VAL A 113 -4.06 -3.96 -10.82
CA VAL A 113 -5.33 -4.49 -10.32
C VAL A 113 -5.38 -4.28 -8.81
N TYR A 114 -6.53 -3.84 -8.30
CA TYR A 114 -6.72 -3.67 -6.86
C TYR A 114 -6.66 -5.00 -6.12
N ASP A 115 -5.78 -5.07 -5.12
CA ASP A 115 -5.69 -6.13 -4.14
C ASP A 115 -6.30 -5.64 -2.82
N GLU A 116 -7.32 -6.36 -2.33
CA GLU A 116 -8.08 -5.99 -1.14
C GLU A 116 -7.30 -6.12 0.17
N SER A 117 -6.14 -6.79 0.15
CA SER A 117 -5.24 -6.84 1.29
C SER A 117 -4.57 -5.49 1.59
N TYR A 118 -4.57 -4.56 0.64
CA TYR A 118 -4.01 -3.22 0.81
C TYR A 118 -5.08 -2.13 0.87
N PRO A 119 -4.83 -0.99 1.56
CA PRO A 119 -5.74 0.13 1.50
C PRO A 119 -5.83 0.70 0.08
N ALA A 120 -7.04 0.85 -0.46
CA ALA A 120 -7.27 1.42 -1.77
C ALA A 120 -6.59 2.79 -1.95
N GLY A 121 -5.81 2.93 -3.03
CA GLY A 121 -5.02 4.11 -3.37
C GLY A 121 -3.76 4.28 -2.54
N ARG A 122 -3.34 3.28 -1.73
CA ARG A 122 -2.12 3.34 -0.92
C ARG A 122 -1.35 2.01 -0.95
N ASP A 123 -1.12 1.50 -2.13
CA ASP A 123 -0.29 0.32 -2.39
C ASP A 123 0.90 0.69 -3.29
N ALA A 124 1.95 -0.13 -3.23
CA ALA A 124 3.13 0.04 -4.06
C ALA A 124 3.66 -1.32 -4.53
N THR A 125 4.05 -1.36 -5.80
CA THR A 125 4.78 -2.46 -6.43
C THR A 125 6.25 -2.08 -6.57
N VAL A 126 7.10 -3.09 -6.64
CA VAL A 126 8.52 -2.91 -6.93
C VAL A 126 9.00 -4.10 -7.77
N ARG A 127 9.82 -3.80 -8.78
CA ARG A 127 10.49 -4.79 -9.61
C ARG A 127 11.87 -4.27 -9.98
N TYR A 128 12.88 -5.12 -9.84
CA TYR A 128 14.25 -4.72 -10.16
C TYR A 128 14.35 -4.17 -11.58
N ASP A 129 15.06 -3.06 -11.74
CA ASP A 129 15.37 -2.42 -13.02
C ASP A 129 14.16 -1.87 -13.81
N THR A 130 12.92 -1.98 -13.30
CA THR A 130 11.73 -1.45 -14.01
C THR A 130 10.80 -0.60 -13.16
N THR A 131 10.65 -0.90 -11.87
CA THR A 131 9.66 -0.23 -11.01
C THR A 131 10.25 -0.07 -9.63
N ASP A 132 10.40 1.16 -9.16
CA ASP A 132 11.02 1.45 -7.87
C ASP A 132 10.05 2.15 -6.90
N LEU A 133 10.42 2.13 -5.63
CA LEU A 133 9.86 2.97 -4.59
C LEU A 133 10.94 3.95 -4.15
N VAL A 134 10.77 5.22 -4.54
CA VAL A 134 11.72 6.29 -4.25
C VAL A 134 11.04 7.36 -3.39
N TRP A 135 11.71 7.80 -2.35
CA TRP A 135 11.23 8.86 -1.47
C TRP A 135 12.39 9.72 -0.98
N ARG A 136 12.09 10.91 -0.48
CA ARG A 136 13.10 11.84 0.04
C ARG A 136 12.80 12.19 1.48
N ASN A 137 13.84 12.19 2.31
CA ASN A 137 13.79 12.82 3.62
C ASN A 137 13.91 14.34 3.44
N ASP A 138 12.80 15.01 3.19
CA ASP A 138 12.71 16.46 3.04
C ASP A 138 12.67 17.21 4.40
N SER A 139 12.84 16.48 5.51
CA SER A 139 12.89 17.03 6.86
C SER A 139 14.30 17.47 7.27
N ALA A 140 14.39 18.19 8.39
CA ALA A 140 15.66 18.57 9.01
C ALA A 140 16.24 17.49 9.95
N ASN A 141 15.53 16.37 10.15
CA ASN A 141 15.91 15.30 11.07
C ASN A 141 16.26 14.03 10.28
N GLY A 142 17.08 13.16 10.84
CA GLY A 142 17.31 11.84 10.28
C GLY A 142 16.07 10.95 10.39
N VAL A 143 16.01 9.92 9.57
CA VAL A 143 15.02 8.87 9.63
C VAL A 143 15.76 7.55 9.81
N TYR A 144 15.41 6.79 10.85
CA TYR A 144 15.88 5.42 11.02
C TYR A 144 14.75 4.46 10.66
N ILE A 145 15.08 3.48 9.81
CA ILE A 145 14.15 2.45 9.37
C ILE A 145 14.37 1.21 10.22
N GLN A 146 13.31 0.80 10.91
CA GLN A 146 13.23 -0.48 11.57
C GLN A 146 12.30 -1.39 10.78
N THR A 147 12.72 -2.64 10.56
CA THR A 147 11.84 -3.66 9.99
C THR A 147 11.74 -4.86 10.91
N GLU A 148 10.54 -5.43 10.99
CA GLU A 148 10.26 -6.67 11.70
C GLU A 148 9.48 -7.58 10.76
N TRP A 149 9.87 -8.85 10.66
CA TRP A 149 9.25 -9.79 9.74
C TRP A 149 8.93 -11.13 10.41
N SER A 150 7.93 -11.79 9.87
CA SER A 150 7.53 -13.15 10.21
C SER A 150 7.19 -13.93 8.93
N PRO A 151 6.85 -15.22 8.99
CA PRO A 151 6.40 -15.94 7.81
C PRO A 151 5.10 -15.42 7.16
N ALA A 152 4.35 -14.53 7.82
CA ALA A 152 3.03 -14.07 7.34
C ALA A 152 2.81 -12.55 7.36
N GLU A 153 3.75 -11.78 7.92
CA GLU A 153 3.61 -10.33 8.08
C GLU A 153 4.97 -9.65 8.15
N VAL A 154 5.07 -8.47 7.55
CA VAL A 154 6.19 -7.55 7.71
C VAL A 154 5.70 -6.19 8.20
N THR A 155 6.41 -5.62 9.16
CA THR A 155 6.16 -4.29 9.72
C THR A 155 7.35 -3.39 9.44
N VAL A 156 7.08 -2.19 8.94
CA VAL A 156 8.07 -1.13 8.74
C VAL A 156 7.74 0.02 9.67
N THR A 157 8.69 0.39 10.53
CA THR A 157 8.57 1.48 11.48
C THR A 157 9.63 2.54 11.21
N PHE A 158 9.22 3.79 11.08
CA PHE A 158 10.14 4.91 10.94
C PHE A 158 10.29 5.63 12.28
N TRP A 159 11.53 5.89 12.65
CA TRP A 159 11.91 6.65 13.82
C TRP A 159 12.51 7.99 13.39
N SER A 160 12.07 9.09 14.00
CA SER A 160 12.54 10.44 13.72
C SER A 160 12.10 11.42 14.85
N THR A 161 11.91 12.70 14.52
CA THR A 161 11.18 13.68 15.33
C THR A 161 9.81 13.90 14.69
N LEU A 162 8.72 13.81 15.46
CA LEU A 162 7.37 13.98 14.92
C LEU A 162 7.12 15.43 14.48
N LEU A 163 6.99 15.65 13.17
CA LEU A 163 6.67 16.98 12.60
C LEU A 163 5.17 17.14 12.33
N PHE A 164 4.53 16.07 11.88
CA PHE A 164 3.15 16.06 11.43
C PHE A 164 2.39 14.87 11.99
N GLN A 165 1.11 15.08 12.27
CA GLN A 165 0.11 14.02 12.31
C GLN A 165 -0.55 14.00 10.92
N ILE A 166 -0.46 12.87 10.23
CA ILE A 166 -1.03 12.70 8.89
C ILE A 166 -2.39 12.04 9.00
N GLU A 167 -3.44 12.72 8.53
CA GLU A 167 -4.74 12.09 8.29
C GLU A 167 -4.84 11.69 6.82
N ALA A 168 -5.25 10.44 6.59
CA ALA A 168 -5.49 9.90 5.26
C ALA A 168 -6.99 9.96 4.93
N VAL A 169 -7.34 10.75 3.91
CA VAL A 169 -8.73 10.91 3.47
C VAL A 169 -8.89 10.28 2.09
N SER A 170 -9.62 9.17 2.04
CA SER A 170 -9.96 8.50 0.78
C SER A 170 -11.19 9.13 0.14
N GLY A 171 -11.12 9.40 -1.17
CA GLY A 171 -12.29 9.72 -1.98
C GLY A 171 -13.17 8.49 -2.25
N SER A 172 -14.36 8.71 -2.80
CA SER A 172 -15.19 7.63 -3.32
C SER A 172 -14.55 7.00 -4.56
N GLN A 173 -14.72 5.69 -4.73
CA GLN A 173 -14.41 5.03 -5.99
C GLN A 173 -15.21 5.66 -7.14
N SER A 174 -14.55 5.84 -8.29
CA SER A 174 -15.11 6.46 -9.48
C SER A 174 -14.65 5.72 -10.74
N ASN A 175 -15.19 6.08 -11.90
CA ASN A 175 -14.82 5.47 -13.19
C ASN A 175 -14.81 3.93 -13.14
N LEU A 176 -15.92 3.34 -12.69
CA LEU A 176 -16.02 1.90 -12.51
C LEU A 176 -15.95 1.17 -13.86
N ARG A 177 -15.01 0.23 -13.96
CA ARG A 177 -14.73 -0.60 -15.14
C ARG A 177 -15.10 -2.04 -14.82
N GLN A 178 -16.09 -2.59 -15.53
CA GLN A 178 -16.57 -3.95 -15.26
C GLN A 178 -15.59 -5.01 -15.82
N PRO A 179 -15.43 -6.15 -15.13
CA PRO A 179 -14.56 -7.21 -15.60
C PRO A 179 -15.12 -7.90 -16.85
N ALA A 180 -14.24 -8.13 -17.84
CA ALA A 180 -14.56 -8.98 -18.97
C ALA A 180 -14.62 -10.46 -18.53
N SER A 181 -15.46 -11.27 -19.17
CA SER A 181 -15.42 -12.72 -18.99
C SER A 181 -14.51 -13.36 -20.01
N GLU A 182 -13.58 -14.18 -19.54
CA GLU A 182 -12.64 -14.95 -20.36
C GLU A 182 -12.85 -16.43 -20.12
N THR A 183 -12.72 -17.22 -21.18
CA THR A 183 -12.69 -18.67 -21.08
C THR A 183 -11.30 -19.16 -21.36
N ARG A 184 -10.71 -19.90 -20.40
CA ARG A 184 -9.37 -20.48 -20.50
C ARG A 184 -9.48 -21.99 -20.46
N SER A 185 -8.53 -22.67 -21.10
CA SER A 185 -8.44 -24.13 -21.14
C SER A 185 -7.05 -24.55 -20.68
N GLY A 186 -6.93 -25.72 -20.07
CA GLY A 186 -5.66 -26.25 -19.57
C GLY A 186 -5.78 -26.80 -18.16
N ALA A 187 -4.86 -27.68 -17.79
CA ALA A 187 -4.84 -28.32 -16.46
C ALA A 187 -4.64 -27.31 -15.33
N ASP A 188 -3.91 -26.21 -15.60
CA ASP A 188 -3.58 -25.17 -14.62
C ASP A 188 -4.57 -23.99 -14.63
N CYS A 189 -5.74 -24.15 -15.27
CA CYS A 189 -6.74 -23.09 -15.30
C CYS A 189 -7.33 -22.86 -13.91
N GLN A 190 -7.17 -21.66 -13.38
CA GLN A 190 -7.82 -21.22 -12.14
C GLN A 190 -9.01 -20.31 -12.46
N THR A 191 -10.18 -20.68 -11.95
CA THR A 191 -11.38 -19.84 -12.08
C THR A 191 -11.25 -18.60 -11.22
N SER A 192 -11.72 -17.46 -11.74
CA SER A 192 -11.76 -16.19 -11.02
C SER A 192 -13.12 -15.52 -11.22
N SER A 193 -13.65 -14.89 -10.19
CA SER A 193 -14.87 -14.07 -10.29
C SER A 193 -14.63 -12.75 -11.03
N GLY A 194 -13.37 -12.37 -11.23
CA GLY A 194 -12.98 -11.04 -11.69
C GLY A 194 -13.16 -9.96 -10.61
N SER A 195 -12.62 -8.77 -10.87
CA SER A 195 -12.77 -7.59 -10.01
C SER A 195 -13.11 -6.36 -10.83
N THR A 196 -13.93 -5.47 -10.26
CA THR A 196 -14.26 -4.19 -10.90
C THR A 196 -13.07 -3.25 -10.72
N GLY A 197 -12.57 -2.69 -11.82
CA GLY A 197 -11.58 -1.63 -11.78
C GLY A 197 -12.21 -0.29 -11.43
N PHE A 198 -11.45 0.63 -10.86
CA PHE A 198 -11.93 1.94 -10.44
C PHE A 198 -10.77 2.94 -10.30
N ASP A 199 -11.11 4.22 -10.27
CA ASP A 199 -10.20 5.30 -9.91
C ASP A 199 -10.52 5.77 -8.48
N ILE A 200 -9.49 6.05 -7.70
CA ILE A 200 -9.62 6.59 -6.34
C ILE A 200 -8.63 7.73 -6.10
N SER A 201 -9.05 8.74 -5.35
CA SER A 201 -8.17 9.81 -4.87
C SER A 201 -7.82 9.58 -3.40
N MET A 202 -6.57 9.85 -3.06
CA MET A 202 -6.06 9.87 -1.69
C MET A 202 -5.58 11.27 -1.35
N THR A 203 -6.05 11.82 -0.23
CA THR A 203 -5.58 13.10 0.30
C THR A 203 -4.83 12.88 1.62
N ARG A 204 -3.58 13.36 1.68
CA ARG A 204 -2.78 13.50 2.89
C ARG A 204 -3.06 14.87 3.51
N VAL A 205 -3.60 14.90 4.72
CA VAL A 205 -3.79 16.14 5.48
C VAL A 205 -2.68 16.24 6.53
N PHE A 206 -1.86 17.27 6.42
CA PHE A 206 -0.71 17.49 7.30
C PHE A 206 -1.11 18.37 8.47
N ILE A 207 -1.27 17.78 9.64
CA ILE A 207 -1.61 18.48 10.88
C ILE A 207 -0.33 18.68 11.69
N GLN A 208 -0.11 19.89 12.18
CA GLN A 208 1.06 20.17 13.02
C GLN A 208 1.06 19.26 14.27
N ALA A 209 2.20 18.63 14.56
CA ALA A 209 2.39 17.86 15.79
C ALA A 209 2.04 18.72 17.03
N GLY A 210 1.30 18.15 17.98
CA GLY A 210 0.73 18.89 19.12
C GLY A 210 -0.68 19.45 18.91
N GLY A 211 -1.34 19.12 17.79
CA GLY A 211 -2.82 19.11 17.68
C GLY A 211 -3.50 20.42 17.26
N GLY A 212 -2.80 21.34 16.59
CA GLY A 212 -3.36 22.69 16.39
C GLY A 212 -4.03 22.95 15.04
N ARG A 213 -3.30 22.72 13.94
CA ARG A 213 -3.60 23.37 12.66
C ARG A 213 -3.23 22.49 11.48
N VAL A 214 -4.12 22.41 10.50
CA VAL A 214 -3.82 21.89 9.16
C VAL A 214 -2.83 22.84 8.49
N LEU A 215 -1.64 22.34 8.17
CA LEU A 215 -0.57 23.10 7.53
C LEU A 215 -0.70 23.07 6.01
N ARG A 216 -1.03 21.90 5.45
CA ARG A 216 -1.16 21.68 4.00
C ARG A 216 -1.92 20.39 3.73
N GLN A 217 -2.32 20.22 2.47
CA GLN A 217 -2.87 18.98 1.95
C GLN A 217 -2.15 18.60 0.66
N GLU A 218 -1.99 17.31 0.43
CA GLU A 218 -1.52 16.74 -0.84
C GLU A 218 -2.53 15.73 -1.32
N ALA A 219 -2.88 15.75 -2.59
CA ALA A 219 -3.75 14.76 -3.18
C ALA A 219 -3.05 14.07 -4.35
N PHE A 220 -3.24 12.76 -4.45
CA PHE A 220 -2.87 11.97 -5.62
C PHE A 220 -4.02 11.02 -5.97
N SER A 221 -3.95 10.43 -7.16
CA SER A 221 -4.95 9.51 -7.66
C SER A 221 -4.30 8.21 -8.11
N THR A 222 -5.04 7.12 -7.93
CA THR A 222 -4.64 5.77 -8.33
C THR A 222 -5.74 5.18 -9.20
N SER A 223 -5.35 4.51 -10.28
CA SER A 223 -6.24 3.85 -11.23
C SER A 223 -5.99 2.35 -11.18
N TYR A 224 -7.04 1.58 -10.94
CA TYR A 224 -6.99 0.13 -10.98
C TYR A 224 -7.81 -0.40 -12.15
N ASP A 225 -7.19 -1.23 -12.97
CA ASP A 225 -7.81 -1.99 -14.04
C ASP A 225 -8.72 -3.10 -13.49
N PRO A 226 -9.78 -3.47 -14.24
CA PRO A 226 -10.58 -4.64 -13.89
C PRO A 226 -9.81 -5.94 -14.13
N ALA A 227 -9.88 -6.89 -13.19
CA ALA A 227 -9.41 -8.24 -13.43
C ALA A 227 -10.49 -9.10 -14.10
N PRO A 228 -10.18 -9.90 -15.11
CA PRO A 228 -11.19 -10.68 -15.83
C PRO A 228 -11.81 -11.78 -14.96
N ARG A 229 -13.08 -12.07 -15.22
CA ARG A 229 -13.76 -13.27 -14.74
C ARG A 229 -13.31 -14.46 -15.58
N ILE A 230 -12.62 -15.42 -14.97
CA ILE A 230 -12.06 -16.59 -15.67
C ILE A 230 -12.99 -17.79 -15.49
N LEU A 231 -13.44 -18.35 -16.61
CA LEU A 231 -14.13 -19.64 -16.72
C LEU A 231 -13.18 -20.70 -17.27
N CYS A 232 -13.05 -21.83 -16.59
CA CYS A 232 -12.20 -22.94 -17.05
C CYS A 232 -13.01 -23.94 -17.88
N GLN A 233 -12.65 -24.09 -19.16
CA GLN A 233 -13.16 -25.14 -20.04
C GLN A 233 -12.30 -26.40 -19.92
N GLY A 234 -12.96 -27.56 -19.76
CA GLY A 234 -12.29 -28.87 -19.78
C GLY A 234 -11.94 -29.47 -18.42
N VAL A 235 -12.26 -28.81 -17.29
CA VAL A 235 -12.43 -29.54 -16.02
C VAL A 235 -13.71 -30.36 -16.14
N VAL A 236 -13.56 -31.63 -16.51
CA VAL A 236 -14.60 -32.65 -16.34
C VAL A 236 -15.00 -32.57 -14.88
N ALA A 237 -16.24 -32.17 -14.60
CA ALA A 237 -16.82 -32.35 -13.27
C ALA A 237 -16.53 -33.81 -12.86
N PRO A 238 -16.03 -34.08 -11.63
CA PRO A 238 -15.91 -35.47 -11.19
C PRO A 238 -17.26 -36.14 -11.49
N PRO A 239 -17.27 -37.35 -12.08
CA PRO A 239 -18.51 -38.02 -12.40
C PRO A 239 -19.37 -38.00 -11.13
N PRO A 240 -20.69 -37.74 -11.25
CA PRO A 240 -21.57 -37.74 -10.09
C PRO A 240 -21.27 -39.02 -9.33
N VAL A 241 -20.83 -38.88 -8.07
CA VAL A 241 -20.64 -40.04 -7.20
C VAL A 241 -21.99 -40.73 -7.20
N ASP A 242 -22.03 -41.97 -7.70
CA ASP A 242 -23.26 -42.76 -7.73
C ASP A 242 -23.94 -42.62 -6.36
N GLU A 243 -25.19 -42.18 -6.40
CA GLU A 243 -26.05 -42.08 -5.22
C GLU A 243 -25.91 -43.38 -4.43
N PRO A 244 -25.52 -43.33 -3.13
CA PRO A 244 -25.46 -44.55 -2.34
C PRO A 244 -26.84 -45.21 -2.39
N PRO A 245 -26.91 -46.54 -2.57
CA PRO A 245 -28.18 -47.23 -2.75
C PRO A 245 -29.12 -46.91 -1.58
N PRO A 246 -30.43 -46.80 -1.84
CA PRO A 246 -31.40 -46.37 -0.84
C PRO A 246 -31.29 -47.26 0.41
N VAL A 247 -31.08 -46.63 1.55
CA VAL A 247 -31.09 -47.29 2.86
C VAL A 247 -32.48 -47.88 3.06
N GLU A 248 -32.57 -49.21 3.20
CA GLU A 248 -33.81 -49.89 3.55
C GLU A 248 -34.37 -49.33 4.87
N PRO A 249 -35.70 -49.14 4.98
CA PRO A 249 -36.29 -48.59 6.18
C PRO A 249 -36.04 -49.51 7.39
N PRO A 250 -35.81 -48.96 8.59
CA PRO A 250 -35.60 -49.77 9.78
C PRO A 250 -36.85 -50.59 10.09
N VAL A 251 -36.64 -51.88 10.33
CA VAL A 251 -37.66 -52.81 10.78
C VAL A 251 -38.19 -52.34 12.13
N THR A 252 -39.46 -51.99 12.19
CA THR A 252 -40.18 -51.65 13.43
C THR A 252 -40.36 -52.90 14.29
N ILE A 253 -39.61 -52.97 15.39
CA ILE A 253 -39.85 -53.96 16.44
C ILE A 253 -40.62 -53.25 17.56
N SER A 254 -41.90 -53.60 17.72
CA SER A 254 -42.74 -53.14 18.81
C SER A 254 -42.25 -53.69 20.16
N PRO A 255 -42.29 -52.92 21.25
CA PRO A 255 -41.86 -53.39 22.56
C PRO A 255 -42.94 -54.25 23.25
N PRO A 256 -42.56 -55.31 23.99
CA PRO A 256 -43.45 -55.94 24.97
C PRO A 256 -43.39 -55.23 26.33
N SER A 257 -44.51 -55.33 27.05
CA SER A 257 -44.82 -54.71 28.35
C SER A 257 -44.17 -55.41 29.56
N SER A 258 -43.69 -54.60 30.53
CA SER A 258 -43.61 -54.66 32.03
C SER A 258 -43.75 -56.00 32.82
N PRO A 259 -43.31 -56.18 34.12
CA PRO A 259 -43.05 -55.17 35.19
C PRO A 259 -41.96 -55.48 36.30
N SER A 260 -41.84 -54.56 37.29
CA SER A 260 -41.43 -54.72 38.74
C SER A 260 -39.95 -55.07 39.09
N ASP A 261 -39.22 -54.51 40.07
CA ASP A 261 -39.33 -53.56 41.22
C ASP A 261 -37.86 -53.32 41.78
N PRO A 262 -37.58 -52.86 43.01
CA PRO A 262 -37.44 -51.49 43.57
C PRO A 262 -36.00 -51.01 43.91
N GLY A 263 -35.83 -49.67 44.03
CA GLY A 263 -34.99 -48.87 44.98
C GLY A 263 -33.49 -49.15 45.21
N PRO A 264 -32.64 -48.16 45.62
CA PRO A 264 -32.94 -47.25 46.74
C PRO A 264 -32.51 -45.76 46.62
N THR A 265 -33.27 -44.94 47.35
CA THR A 265 -32.96 -43.82 48.27
C THR A 265 -31.85 -42.78 48.02
N LEU A 266 -32.32 -41.52 48.11
CA LEU A 266 -31.65 -40.22 48.15
C LEU A 266 -30.74 -39.98 49.36
N THR A 267 -29.74 -39.10 49.19
CA THR A 267 -29.39 -38.12 50.25
C THR A 267 -28.97 -36.79 49.63
N THR A 268 -29.65 -35.74 50.07
CA THR A 268 -29.56 -34.31 49.70
C THR A 268 -28.50 -33.56 50.50
N VAL A 269 -27.83 -32.56 49.89
CA VAL A 269 -27.31 -31.36 50.61
C VAL A 269 -27.42 -30.11 49.70
N PRO A 270 -27.84 -28.93 50.19
CA PRO A 270 -28.38 -27.83 49.38
C PRO A 270 -27.40 -26.69 49.06
N SER A 271 -27.75 -25.90 48.03
CA SER A 271 -27.08 -24.67 47.57
C SER A 271 -27.08 -23.52 48.59
N PRO A 272 -26.01 -22.72 48.66
CA PRO A 272 -26.02 -21.39 49.28
C PRO A 272 -26.37 -20.25 48.29
N PRO A 273 -26.75 -19.06 48.82
CA PRO A 273 -27.53 -18.04 48.09
C PRO A 273 -26.69 -16.92 47.47
N ALA A 274 -27.33 -16.16 46.57
CA ALA A 274 -26.80 -14.95 45.94
C ALA A 274 -27.00 -13.69 46.79
N THR A 275 -26.00 -12.80 46.83
CA THR A 275 -26.07 -11.39 47.32
C THR A 275 -24.83 -10.64 46.78
N THR A 276 -24.96 -9.66 45.87
CA THR A 276 -24.96 -8.17 46.09
C THR A 276 -23.53 -7.62 46.35
N ALA A 277 -22.96 -6.54 45.78
CA ALA A 277 -23.29 -5.41 44.89
C ALA A 277 -21.99 -4.96 44.17
N SER A 278 -22.01 -4.25 43.04
CA SER A 278 -21.93 -2.77 42.93
C SER A 278 -21.54 -2.38 41.49
N PRO A 279 -21.60 -1.10 41.06
CA PRO A 279 -22.77 -0.26 40.92
C PRO A 279 -22.97 0.24 39.47
N THR A 280 -24.18 0.68 39.19
CA THR A 280 -24.64 1.33 37.95
C THR A 280 -24.09 2.76 37.84
N THR A 281 -23.73 3.20 36.63
CA THR A 281 -24.00 4.60 36.24
C THR A 281 -24.48 4.68 34.79
N THR A 282 -25.75 5.07 34.74
CA THR A 282 -26.68 5.40 33.66
C THR A 282 -26.09 6.22 32.50
N ALA A 283 -26.32 5.73 31.28
CA ALA A 283 -26.34 6.54 30.07
C ALA A 283 -27.67 7.33 29.99
N PRO A 284 -27.66 8.63 29.67
CA PRO A 284 -28.86 9.29 29.19
C PRO A 284 -28.94 9.20 27.66
N THR A 285 -29.91 8.42 27.19
CA THR A 285 -30.52 8.59 25.88
C THR A 285 -31.42 9.83 25.91
N THR A 286 -31.11 10.82 25.09
CA THR A 286 -32.09 11.80 24.61
C THR A 286 -32.03 11.88 23.10
N THR A 287 -33.02 11.27 22.49
CA THR A 287 -33.53 11.53 21.15
C THR A 287 -34.02 12.97 21.07
N THR A 288 -33.48 13.78 20.16
CA THR A 288 -34.17 14.94 19.60
C THR A 288 -33.75 15.09 18.15
N ALA A 289 -34.74 15.04 17.25
CA ALA A 289 -34.60 15.22 15.82
C ALA A 289 -34.11 16.64 15.47
N PRO A 290 -33.33 16.83 14.39
CA PRO A 290 -33.23 18.14 13.77
C PRO A 290 -34.45 18.34 12.85
N THR A 291 -35.34 19.20 13.31
CA THR A 291 -36.41 19.81 12.50
C THR A 291 -35.79 20.63 11.37
N THR A 292 -36.24 20.38 10.15
CA THR A 292 -35.98 21.21 8.98
C THR A 292 -36.58 22.61 9.20
N THR A 293 -35.73 23.63 9.27
CA THR A 293 -36.17 25.03 9.15
C THR A 293 -35.43 25.68 7.99
N SER A 294 -36.16 25.79 6.89
CA SER A 294 -35.92 26.67 5.76
C SER A 294 -35.69 28.11 6.20
N VAL A 295 -34.56 28.71 5.80
CA VAL A 295 -34.34 30.15 5.84
C VAL A 295 -34.61 30.72 4.43
N PRO A 296 -35.37 31.82 4.31
CA PRO A 296 -35.87 32.30 3.02
C PRO A 296 -34.81 33.05 2.22
N THR A 297 -34.87 32.86 0.90
CA THR A 297 -34.31 33.75 -0.11
C THR A 297 -34.91 35.14 -0.02
N THR A 298 -34.10 36.14 0.28
CA THR A 298 -34.42 37.55 0.07
C THR A 298 -33.93 38.00 -1.31
N THR A 299 -34.87 38.21 -2.21
CA THR A 299 -34.71 38.90 -3.48
C THR A 299 -34.82 40.40 -3.23
N THR A 300 -33.82 41.21 -3.62
CA THR A 300 -34.04 42.61 -3.99
C THR A 300 -32.96 43.08 -4.98
N SER A 301 -33.42 43.65 -6.09
CA SER A 301 -32.74 44.45 -7.13
C SER A 301 -31.81 45.53 -6.54
N THR A 302 -30.81 46.14 -7.18
CA THR A 302 -30.60 46.67 -8.55
C THR A 302 -29.11 47.09 -8.57
N THR A 303 -28.34 47.05 -9.66
CA THR A 303 -28.15 48.19 -10.59
C THR A 303 -27.22 47.73 -11.71
N THR A 304 -27.67 47.89 -12.95
CA THR A 304 -26.92 47.66 -14.18
C THR A 304 -26.07 48.89 -14.49
N THR A 305 -24.77 48.71 -14.71
CA THR A 305 -23.94 49.73 -15.37
C THR A 305 -23.67 49.28 -16.81
N THR A 306 -24.28 50.00 -17.73
CA THR A 306 -24.12 49.91 -19.17
C THR A 306 -22.69 50.30 -19.57
N THR A 307 -21.97 49.43 -20.28
CA THR A 307 -20.82 49.85 -21.10
C THR A 307 -21.17 49.60 -22.57
N THR A 308 -21.21 50.68 -23.32
CA THR A 308 -21.60 50.76 -24.73
C THR A 308 -20.52 50.13 -25.62
N THR A 309 -20.89 49.11 -26.38
CA THR A 309 -20.15 48.61 -27.55
C THR A 309 -20.54 49.44 -28.77
N THR A 310 -19.57 50.10 -29.41
CA THR A 310 -19.75 50.70 -30.74
C THR A 310 -19.19 49.74 -31.79
N THR A 311 -20.10 49.16 -32.57
CA THR A 311 -19.82 48.41 -33.79
C THR A 311 -19.56 49.37 -34.95
N THR A 312 -18.52 49.12 -35.76
CA THR A 312 -18.45 49.63 -37.14
C THR A 312 -17.98 48.50 -38.05
N ALA A 313 -18.72 48.32 -39.14
CA ALA A 313 -18.65 47.25 -40.11
C ALA A 313 -17.56 47.49 -41.20
N PRO A 314 -17.32 46.55 -42.12
CA PRO A 314 -16.02 46.34 -42.78
C PRO A 314 -15.88 47.04 -44.13
N THR A 315 -14.63 47.13 -44.61
CA THR A 315 -14.31 47.34 -46.03
C THR A 315 -13.31 46.29 -46.51
N THR A 316 -13.63 45.74 -47.68
CA THR A 316 -12.87 44.81 -48.51
C THR A 316 -11.61 45.47 -49.10
N THR A 317 -10.58 44.68 -49.43
CA THR A 317 -9.82 44.71 -50.72
C THR A 317 -8.52 43.88 -50.64
N THR A 318 -8.51 42.79 -51.42
CA THR A 318 -7.43 42.23 -52.29
C THR A 318 -6.13 41.63 -51.72
N ALA A 319 -5.84 40.42 -52.22
CA ALA A 319 -4.62 39.62 -52.08
C ALA A 319 -3.37 40.29 -52.71
N PRO A 320 -2.16 39.77 -52.41
CA PRO A 320 -1.52 38.96 -53.44
C PRO A 320 -0.77 37.71 -52.95
N THR A 321 -0.41 36.94 -53.98
CA THR A 321 0.11 35.58 -54.12
C THR A 321 1.59 35.41 -53.70
N THR A 322 1.86 34.29 -53.02
CA THR A 322 3.02 33.35 -53.04
C THR A 322 4.46 33.89 -52.97
N THR A 323 5.31 33.28 -52.12
CA THR A 323 6.61 32.60 -52.46
C THR A 323 7.41 32.20 -51.20
N VAL A 324 7.66 30.88 -51.07
CA VAL A 324 8.85 30.15 -50.54
C VAL A 324 9.34 30.40 -49.10
N ALA A 325 9.47 29.32 -48.32
CA ALA A 325 10.78 28.80 -47.86
C ALA A 325 10.62 27.62 -46.89
N THR A 326 11.20 26.48 -47.29
CA THR A 326 11.59 25.37 -46.42
C THR A 326 12.67 25.87 -45.45
N SER A 327 12.49 25.68 -44.14
CA SER A 327 13.59 25.77 -43.18
C SER A 327 13.43 24.71 -42.11
N ALA A 328 14.45 23.87 -42.02
CA ALA A 328 14.67 22.90 -40.96
C ALA A 328 14.86 23.61 -39.61
N GLU A 329 14.39 22.97 -38.55
CA GLU A 329 14.61 23.36 -37.17
C GLU A 329 15.82 22.59 -36.61
N PRO A 330 16.74 23.22 -35.85
CA PRO A 330 18.03 22.64 -35.51
C PRO A 330 17.97 21.70 -34.31
N THR A 331 18.71 20.60 -34.39
CA THR A 331 19.07 19.73 -33.27
C THR A 331 19.99 20.49 -32.31
N ALA A 332 19.56 20.67 -31.05
CA ALA A 332 20.42 21.15 -29.98
C ALA A 332 21.21 19.96 -29.39
N GLU A 333 22.53 20.06 -29.51
CA GLU A 333 23.55 19.13 -29.03
C GLU A 333 23.80 19.34 -27.51
N LEU A 334 23.83 18.27 -26.71
CA LEU A 334 24.19 18.33 -25.29
C LEU A 334 25.70 18.59 -25.11
N PRO A 335 26.13 19.39 -24.11
CA PRO A 335 27.54 19.62 -23.84
C PRO A 335 28.22 18.39 -23.21
N THR A 336 29.39 18.04 -23.74
CA THR A 336 30.31 17.02 -23.20
C THR A 336 30.91 17.40 -21.85
N PRO A 337 31.08 16.46 -20.91
CA PRO A 337 31.73 16.72 -19.62
C PRO A 337 33.27 16.87 -19.74
N PRO A 338 33.92 17.65 -18.86
CA PRO A 338 35.37 17.85 -18.91
C PRO A 338 36.16 16.61 -18.46
N SER A 339 37.26 16.35 -19.15
CA SER A 339 38.21 15.25 -18.91
C SER A 339 38.92 15.38 -17.56
N ALA A 340 39.01 14.27 -16.81
CA ALA A 340 39.80 14.15 -15.60
C ALA A 340 41.31 14.06 -15.92
N PRO A 341 42.21 14.65 -15.10
CA PRO A 341 43.64 14.44 -15.26
C PRO A 341 44.06 13.07 -14.71
N ALA A 342 44.81 12.32 -15.52
CA ALA A 342 45.51 11.11 -15.15
C ALA A 342 46.83 11.48 -14.46
N ASP A 343 47.02 11.06 -13.20
CA ASP A 343 48.32 10.66 -12.66
C ASP A 343 48.19 10.18 -11.19
N ALA A 344 48.27 8.86 -10.98
CA ALA A 344 48.81 8.28 -9.75
C ALA A 344 49.18 6.81 -10.00
N ALA A 345 50.48 6.54 -9.98
CA ALA A 345 51.12 5.23 -10.13
C ALA A 345 50.79 4.26 -8.98
N PRO A 346 50.92 2.94 -9.19
CA PRO A 346 50.61 1.91 -8.20
C PRO A 346 51.69 1.84 -7.10
N TYR A 347 51.27 1.87 -5.83
CA TYR A 347 52.18 1.63 -4.71
C TYR A 347 52.37 0.12 -4.49
N HIS A 348 53.63 -0.30 -4.61
CA HIS A 348 54.12 -1.65 -4.37
C HIS A 348 53.87 -2.13 -2.94
N SER A 349 53.40 -3.37 -2.81
CA SER A 349 53.48 -4.17 -1.57
C SER A 349 54.87 -4.75 -1.41
N GLY A 350 55.50 -4.52 -0.25
CA GLY A 350 56.75 -5.19 0.14
C GLY A 350 57.56 -4.41 1.16
N GLY A 351 57.55 -4.85 2.42
CA GLY A 351 58.45 -4.31 3.45
C GLY A 351 58.17 -4.89 4.83
N ALA A 352 59.14 -5.63 5.36
CA ALA A 352 59.07 -6.50 6.52
C ALA A 352 59.17 -5.79 7.89
N LEU A 353 58.70 -6.49 8.93
CA LEU A 353 58.90 -6.22 10.36
C LEU A 353 60.37 -6.35 10.78
N PRO A 354 60.79 -5.68 11.88
CA PRO A 354 61.76 -6.25 12.80
C PRO A 354 61.15 -6.48 14.20
N SER A 355 61.80 -7.40 14.91
CA SER A 355 61.46 -8.02 16.20
C SER A 355 61.45 -7.10 17.41
#